data_AF-A0A372RMM5-F1
#
_entry.id   AF-A0A372RMM5-F1
#
_cell.length_a   1.000
_cell.length_b   1.000
_cell.length_c   1.000
_cell.angle_alpha   90.00
_cell.angle_beta   90.00
_cell.angle_gamma   90.00
#
_symmetry.space_group_name_H-M   'P 1'
#
loop_
_entity.id
_entity.type
_entity.pdbx_description
1 polymer ?
#
loop_
_entity_poly.entity_id
_entity_poly.type
_entity_poly.pdbx_seq_one_letter_code
_entity_poly.pdbx_strand_id
1 'polypeptide(L)'
;MAPEIFEGQKYTTASDIYSFGMIMWEFMTGRRPFWNKNHDIELIIKICAGQRPLIVTDAPEGYIELMKECWNSDPKKRPVATDIFKRIVRMYLDQRIPGKTTKIIESPDIGPVKNNPGANYKSRPLSDMVKSAMSTRSSRSQSLTAHIDKRKFDENNSNGFNEAIHRVCAKLRNVGQN
;
A
#
# COMPACT_ATOMS: atom_id res chain seq x y z
N MET A 1 -4.45 -6.65 -5.00
CA MET A 1 -3.89 -6.25 -6.31
C MET A 1 -2.97 -5.06 -6.13
N ALA A 2 -1.97 -4.93 -6.99
CA ALA A 2 -1.04 -3.81 -6.99
C ALA A 2 -1.73 -2.51 -7.46
N PRO A 3 -1.32 -1.33 -6.95
CA PRO A 3 -1.96 -0.05 -7.26
C PRO A 3 -1.92 0.28 -8.75
N GLU A 4 -0.83 0.01 -9.45
CA GLU A 4 -0.70 0.30 -10.89
C GLU A 4 -1.69 -0.50 -11.75
N ILE A 5 -2.09 -1.70 -11.31
CA ILE A 5 -3.12 -2.50 -11.98
C ILE A 5 -4.50 -1.85 -11.81
N PHE A 6 -4.75 -1.26 -10.64
CA PHE A 6 -5.96 -0.49 -10.41
C PHE A 6 -5.99 0.83 -11.20
N GLU A 7 -4.83 1.31 -11.65
CA GLU A 7 -4.69 2.46 -12.54
C GLU A 7 -4.74 2.06 -14.03
N GLY A 8 -5.08 0.81 -14.34
CA GLY A 8 -5.26 0.32 -15.70
C GLY A 8 -3.97 -0.12 -16.41
N GLN A 9 -2.84 -0.20 -15.68
CA GLN A 9 -1.61 -0.75 -16.25
C GLN A 9 -1.69 -2.28 -16.41
N LYS A 10 -0.82 -2.81 -17.27
CA LYS A 10 -0.72 -4.26 -17.50
C LYS A 10 -0.07 -4.97 -16.31
N TYR A 11 -0.41 -6.24 -16.15
CA TYR A 11 0.28 -7.13 -15.23
C TYR A 11 1.76 -7.28 -15.60
N THR A 12 2.60 -7.28 -14.58
CA THR A 12 4.05 -7.44 -14.68
C THR A 12 4.56 -8.30 -13.53
N THR A 13 5.79 -8.79 -13.64
CA THR A 13 6.46 -9.46 -12.51
C THR A 13 6.46 -8.59 -11.25
N ALA A 14 6.62 -7.27 -11.38
CA ALA A 14 6.56 -6.37 -10.22
C ALA A 14 5.18 -6.35 -9.55
N SER A 15 4.09 -6.51 -10.32
CA SER A 15 2.73 -6.65 -9.76
C SER A 15 2.50 -7.97 -9.03
N ASP A 16 3.20 -9.04 -9.46
CA ASP A 16 3.22 -10.32 -8.74
C ASP A 16 4.00 -10.18 -7.42
N ILE A 17 5.13 -9.46 -7.42
CA ILE A 17 5.89 -9.16 -6.19
C ILE A 17 5.05 -8.39 -5.17
N TYR A 18 4.24 -7.44 -5.61
CA TYR A 18 3.30 -6.76 -4.71
C TYR A 18 2.33 -7.74 -4.06
N SER A 19 1.76 -8.65 -4.86
CA SER A 19 0.82 -9.66 -4.37
C SER A 19 1.52 -10.64 -3.43
N PHE A 20 2.79 -10.96 -3.67
CA PHE A 20 3.62 -11.73 -2.74
C PHE A 20 3.82 -11.01 -1.41
N GLY A 21 4.07 -9.69 -1.40
CA GLY A 21 4.12 -8.90 -0.17
C GLY A 21 2.81 -8.96 0.65
N MET A 22 1.66 -9.03 -0.03
CA MET A 22 0.36 -9.23 0.64
C MET A 22 0.21 -10.64 1.25
N ILE A 23 0.77 -11.67 0.58
CA ILE A 23 0.82 -13.04 1.12
C ILE A 23 1.73 -13.11 2.34
N MET A 24 2.88 -12.44 2.31
CA MET A 24 3.77 -12.33 3.48
C MET A 24 3.03 -11.73 4.68
N TRP A 25 2.26 -10.66 4.47
CA TRP A 25 1.43 -10.08 5.52
C TRP A 25 0.35 -11.04 6.04
N GLU A 26 -0.27 -11.82 5.16
CA GLU A 26 -1.25 -12.84 5.54
C GLU A 26 -0.62 -13.95 6.38
N PHE A 27 0.58 -14.41 6.04
CA PHE A 27 1.31 -15.40 6.85
C PHE A 27 1.72 -14.86 8.21
N MET A 28 2.13 -13.60 8.28
CA MET A 28 2.51 -12.95 9.53
C MET A 28 1.31 -12.81 10.48
N THR A 29 0.12 -12.50 9.96
CA THR A 29 -1.05 -12.17 10.79
C THR A 29 -2.10 -13.29 10.89
N GLY A 30 -2.07 -14.26 9.99
CA GLY A 30 -3.15 -15.23 9.80
C GLY A 30 -4.46 -14.61 9.29
N ARG A 31 -4.40 -13.36 8.79
CA ARG A 31 -5.57 -12.59 8.33
C ARG A 31 -5.42 -12.25 6.86
N ARG A 32 -6.56 -12.16 6.16
CA ARG A 32 -6.55 -11.70 4.77
C ARG A 32 -6.35 -10.18 4.69
N PRO A 33 -5.56 -9.66 3.74
CA PRO A 33 -5.36 -8.22 3.57
C PRO A 33 -6.69 -7.48 3.42
N PHE A 34 -6.88 -6.43 4.21
CA PHE A 34 -8.10 -5.62 4.25
C PHE A 34 -9.39 -6.36 4.66
N TRP A 35 -9.28 -7.45 5.42
CA TRP A 35 -10.43 -8.25 5.89
C TRP A 35 -11.57 -7.49 6.55
N ASN A 36 -11.29 -6.34 7.16
CA ASN A 36 -12.27 -5.53 7.86
C ASN A 36 -12.92 -4.45 6.97
N LYS A 37 -12.66 -4.44 5.66
CA LYS A 37 -13.18 -3.45 4.70
C LYS A 37 -14.07 -4.08 3.65
N ASN A 38 -14.97 -3.28 3.10
CA ASN A 38 -15.63 -3.60 1.84
C ASN A 38 -14.61 -3.57 0.71
N HIS A 39 -14.69 -4.53 -0.21
CA HIS A 39 -13.84 -4.57 -1.39
C HIS A 39 -14.54 -3.85 -2.55
N ASP A 40 -14.67 -2.53 -2.40
CA ASP A 40 -15.37 -1.64 -3.32
C ASP A 40 -14.40 -0.63 -3.98
N ILE A 41 -14.96 0.31 -4.74
CA ILE A 41 -14.22 1.37 -5.43
C ILE A 41 -13.46 2.26 -4.44
N GLU A 42 -14.01 2.49 -3.25
CA GLU A 42 -13.39 3.35 -2.24
C GLU A 42 -12.11 2.71 -1.68
N LEU A 43 -12.12 1.39 -1.45
CA LEU A 43 -10.90 0.68 -1.05
C LEU A 43 -9.83 0.76 -2.15
N ILE A 44 -10.21 0.61 -3.43
CA ILE A 44 -9.28 0.75 -4.55
C ILE A 44 -8.61 2.13 -4.55
N ILE A 45 -9.40 3.20 -4.40
CA ILE A 45 -8.89 4.58 -4.35
C ILE A 45 -7.88 4.73 -3.19
N LYS A 46 -8.20 4.19 -2.01
CA LYS A 46 -7.31 4.27 -0.85
C LYS A 46 -6.02 3.47 -1.04
N ILE A 47 -6.06 2.29 -1.65
CA ILE A 47 -4.85 1.50 -1.97
C ILE A 47 -3.95 2.29 -2.93
N CYS A 48 -4.51 2.92 -3.96
CA CYS A 48 -3.77 3.78 -4.89
C CYS A 48 -3.18 5.02 -4.17
N ALA A 49 -3.86 5.53 -3.14
CA ALA A 49 -3.36 6.60 -2.28
C ALA A 49 -2.33 6.13 -1.23
N GLY A 50 -1.91 4.86 -1.25
CA GLY A 50 -0.88 4.34 -0.36
C GLY A 50 -1.39 3.61 0.88
N GLN A 51 -2.70 3.37 1.01
CA GLN A 51 -3.20 2.57 2.13
C GLN A 51 -2.62 1.15 2.09
N ARG A 52 -2.17 0.66 3.25
CA ARG A 52 -1.66 -0.70 3.45
C ARG A 52 -2.32 -1.33 4.69
N PRO A 53 -2.33 -2.68 4.79
CA PRO A 53 -2.76 -3.36 6.00
C PRO A 53 -1.91 -2.95 7.21
N LEU A 54 -2.53 -2.95 8.40
CA LEU A 54 -1.85 -2.63 9.65
C LEU A 54 -0.88 -3.75 10.03
N ILE A 55 0.30 -3.40 10.54
CA ILE A 55 1.26 -4.36 11.08
C ILE A 55 1.02 -4.42 12.59
N VAL A 56 0.55 -5.58 13.07
CA VAL A 56 0.00 -5.77 14.44
C VAL A 56 0.77 -6.81 15.26
N THR A 57 1.83 -7.37 14.70
CA THR A 57 2.62 -8.42 15.35
C THR A 57 4.08 -8.32 14.91
N ASP A 58 4.93 -8.97 15.69
CA ASP A 58 6.35 -9.11 15.41
C ASP A 58 6.59 -10.20 14.37
N ALA A 59 7.75 -10.10 13.72
CA ALA A 59 8.23 -11.07 12.74
C ALA A 59 9.76 -11.18 12.87
N PRO A 60 10.38 -12.22 12.27
CA PRO A 60 11.83 -12.29 12.16
C PRO A 60 12.46 -11.00 11.63
N GLU A 61 13.65 -10.68 12.13
CA GLU A 61 14.41 -9.50 11.71
C GLU A 61 14.50 -9.43 10.17
N GLY A 62 14.17 -8.27 9.61
CA GLY A 62 14.17 -8.03 8.17
C GLY A 62 12.90 -8.48 7.42
N TYR A 63 12.00 -9.26 8.06
CA TYR A 63 10.79 -9.76 7.40
C TYR A 63 9.81 -8.64 7.07
N ILE A 64 9.58 -7.74 8.03
CA ILE A 64 8.66 -6.60 7.85
C ILE A 64 9.21 -5.63 6.81
N GLU A 65 10.53 -5.38 6.82
CA GLU A 65 11.21 -4.54 5.82
C GLU A 65 11.04 -5.15 4.42
N LEU A 66 11.35 -6.43 4.26
CA LEU A 66 11.20 -7.14 2.98
C LEU A 66 9.75 -7.11 2.48
N MET A 67 8.80 -7.41 3.36
CA MET A 67 7.37 -7.32 3.05
C MET A 67 6.98 -5.91 2.59
N LYS A 68 7.51 -4.87 3.26
CA LYS A 68 7.27 -3.47 2.90
C LYS A 68 7.85 -3.07 1.55
N GLU A 69 9.02 -3.60 1.22
CA GLU A 69 9.62 -3.40 -0.11
C GLU A 69 8.80 -4.11 -1.20
N CYS A 70 8.31 -5.32 -0.94
CA CYS A 70 7.47 -6.06 -1.89
C CYS A 70 6.19 -5.29 -2.26
N TRP A 71 5.50 -4.68 -1.29
CA TRP A 71 4.26 -3.93 -1.55
C TRP A 71 4.45 -2.42 -1.78
N ASN A 72 5.65 -2.00 -2.16
CA ASN A 72 5.95 -0.59 -2.43
C ASN A 72 5.02 -0.03 -3.52
N SER A 73 4.58 1.22 -3.37
CA SER A 73 3.73 1.87 -4.38
C SER A 73 4.44 2.03 -5.72
N ASP A 74 5.75 2.27 -5.73
CA ASP A 74 6.55 2.32 -6.93
C ASP A 74 6.99 0.89 -7.33
N PRO A 75 6.54 0.35 -8.48
CA PRO A 75 6.93 -0.97 -8.94
C PRO A 75 8.44 -1.15 -9.12
N LYS A 76 9.18 -0.06 -9.40
CA LYS A 76 10.64 -0.10 -9.61
C LYS A 76 11.42 -0.27 -8.31
N LYS A 77 10.81 0.06 -7.16
CA LYS A 77 11.42 -0.09 -5.83
C LYS A 77 11.18 -1.47 -5.22
N ARG A 78 10.44 -2.34 -5.92
CA ARG A 78 10.15 -3.69 -5.44
C ARG A 78 11.33 -4.61 -5.76
N PRO A 79 11.71 -5.52 -4.84
CA PRO A 79 12.82 -6.44 -5.06
C PRO A 79 12.44 -7.48 -6.12
N VAL A 80 13.45 -8.06 -6.78
CA VAL A 80 13.24 -9.20 -7.66
C VAL A 80 13.10 -10.50 -6.86
N ALA A 81 12.41 -11.49 -7.42
CA ALA A 81 12.09 -12.74 -6.73
C ALA A 81 13.33 -13.48 -6.17
N THR A 82 14.46 -13.42 -6.88
CA THR A 82 15.73 -14.03 -6.45
C THR A 82 16.27 -13.40 -5.16
N ASP A 83 16.12 -12.10 -4.98
CA ASP A 83 16.56 -11.40 -3.77
C ASP A 83 15.63 -11.67 -2.59
N ILE A 84 14.32 -11.73 -2.85
CA ILE A 84 13.32 -12.14 -1.86
C ILE A 84 13.65 -13.55 -1.34
N PHE A 85 13.87 -14.50 -2.24
CA PHE A 85 14.22 -15.87 -1.88
C PHE A 85 15.47 -15.94 -0.99
N LYS A 86 16.57 -15.28 -1.40
CA LYS A 86 17.81 -15.24 -0.63
C LYS A 86 17.61 -14.68 0.79
N ARG A 87 16.82 -13.61 0.92
CA ARG A 87 16.53 -12.96 2.20
C ARG A 87 15.67 -13.84 3.10
N ILE A 88 14.64 -14.48 2.56
CA ILE A 88 13.80 -15.42 3.32
C ILE A 88 14.62 -16.63 3.79
N VAL A 89 15.46 -17.21 2.93
CA VAL A 89 16.34 -18.32 3.31
C VAL A 89 17.30 -17.91 4.42
N ARG A 90 17.90 -16.70 4.33
CA ARG A 90 18.77 -16.18 5.39
C ARG A 90 18.02 -16.06 6.72
N MET A 91 16.85 -15.41 6.71
CA MET A 91 16.01 -15.29 7.92
C MET A 91 15.69 -16.65 8.51
N TYR A 92 15.30 -17.62 7.68
CA TYR A 92 15.01 -18.99 8.12
C TYR A 92 16.21 -19.66 8.80
N LEU A 93 17.41 -19.50 8.25
CA LEU A 93 18.63 -20.03 8.85
C LEU A 93 18.97 -19.30 10.16
N ASP A 94 18.83 -17.98 10.22
CA ASP A 94 19.08 -17.19 11.43
C ASP A 94 18.16 -17.60 12.59
N GLN A 95 16.91 -17.96 12.30
CA GLN A 95 15.96 -18.43 13.32
C GLN A 95 16.38 -19.73 14.02
N ARG A 96 17.28 -20.52 13.40
CA ARG A 96 17.83 -21.76 13.98
C ARG A 96 19.03 -21.51 14.91
N ILE A 97 19.55 -20.29 14.94
CA ILE A 97 20.68 -19.93 15.80
C ILE A 97 20.16 -19.63 17.22
N PRO A 98 20.67 -20.30 18.27
CA PRO A 98 20.30 -20.00 19.65
C PRO A 98 20.50 -18.50 19.97
N GLY A 99 19.48 -17.86 20.52
CA GLY A 99 19.51 -16.43 20.86
C GLY A 99 19.07 -15.46 19.75
N LYS A 100 18.86 -15.94 18.51
CA LYS A 100 18.29 -15.15 17.40
C LYS A 100 16.84 -15.49 17.04
N THR A 101 16.26 -16.49 17.72
CA THR A 101 14.89 -16.92 17.48
C THR A 101 13.91 -15.82 17.89
N THR A 102 12.98 -15.51 16.99
CA THR A 102 11.90 -14.56 17.20
C THR A 102 10.92 -15.16 18.19
N LYS A 103 10.65 -14.45 19.27
CA LYS A 103 9.59 -14.83 20.20
C LYS A 103 8.26 -14.47 19.56
N ILE A 104 7.44 -15.48 19.26
CA ILE A 104 6.08 -15.24 18.80
C ILE A 104 5.28 -14.71 19.99
N ILE A 105 4.81 -13.47 19.89
CA ILE A 105 3.90 -12.90 20.88
C ILE A 105 2.50 -13.38 20.53
N GLU A 106 1.87 -14.11 21.45
CA GLU A 106 0.44 -14.39 21.33
C GLU A 106 -0.33 -13.08 21.36
N SER A 107 -1.08 -12.81 20.31
CA SER A 107 -1.89 -11.60 20.18
C SER A 107 -3.30 -11.98 19.74
N PRO A 108 -4.35 -11.39 20.34
CA PRO A 108 -5.72 -11.54 19.86
C PRO A 108 -5.88 -10.95 18.44
N ASP A 109 -4.90 -10.17 17.97
CA ASP A 109 -4.83 -9.65 16.62
C ASP A 109 -4.27 -10.63 15.58
N ILE A 110 -3.93 -11.85 15.98
CA ILE A 110 -3.41 -12.92 15.12
C ILE A 110 -4.44 -14.04 15.03
N GLY A 111 -4.62 -14.59 13.83
CA GLY A 111 -5.49 -15.73 13.58
C GLY A 111 -6.74 -15.42 12.75
N PRO A 112 -7.50 -16.46 12.37
CA PRO A 112 -8.63 -16.32 11.47
C PRO A 112 -9.74 -15.52 12.16
N VAL A 113 -10.08 -14.37 11.57
CA VAL A 113 -11.23 -13.56 11.97
C VAL A 113 -12.29 -13.62 10.88
N LYS A 114 -13.55 -13.40 11.29
CA LYS A 114 -14.65 -13.29 10.34
C LYS A 114 -14.41 -12.08 9.43
N ASN A 115 -14.34 -12.34 8.14
CA ASN A 115 -14.22 -11.27 7.14
C ASN A 115 -15.45 -10.37 7.17
N ASN A 116 -15.25 -9.10 6.84
CA ASN A 116 -16.34 -8.18 6.54
C ASN A 116 -17.21 -8.79 5.42
N PRO A 117 -18.56 -8.77 5.52
CA PRO A 117 -19.44 -9.34 4.49
C PRO A 117 -19.23 -8.75 3.09
N GLY A 118 -18.79 -7.49 3.01
CA GLY A 118 -18.43 -6.81 1.76
C GLY A 118 -17.03 -7.12 1.25
N ALA A 119 -16.23 -7.90 1.97
CA ALA A 119 -14.92 -8.36 1.50
C ALA A 119 -15.09 -9.49 0.48
N ASN A 120 -14.38 -9.39 -0.65
CA ASN A 120 -14.42 -10.38 -1.72
C ASN A 120 -13.01 -10.81 -2.12
N TYR A 121 -12.73 -12.10 -1.95
CA TYR A 121 -11.46 -12.75 -2.28
C TYR A 121 -11.57 -13.77 -3.41
N LYS A 122 -12.73 -13.83 -4.06
CA LYS A 122 -12.96 -14.65 -5.25
C LYS A 122 -12.65 -13.81 -6.49
N SER A 123 -12.28 -14.48 -7.56
CA SER A 123 -12.05 -13.84 -8.86
C SER A 123 -13.31 -13.11 -9.34
N ARG A 124 -13.13 -11.91 -9.90
CA ARG A 124 -14.19 -11.14 -10.57
C ARG A 124 -13.58 -10.23 -11.64
N PRO A 125 -14.33 -9.86 -12.69
CA PRO A 125 -13.87 -8.89 -13.68
C PRO A 125 -13.46 -7.58 -12.99
N LEU A 126 -12.24 -7.13 -13.26
CA LEU A 126 -11.68 -5.95 -12.62
C LEU A 126 -11.85 -4.68 -13.48
N SER A 127 -12.10 -4.84 -14.78
CA SER A 127 -12.17 -3.74 -15.76
C SER A 127 -13.14 -2.63 -15.36
N ASP A 128 -14.34 -2.99 -14.91
CA ASP A 128 -15.39 -2.01 -14.63
C ASP A 128 -15.12 -1.29 -13.31
N MET A 129 -14.57 -2.00 -12.32
CA MET A 129 -14.14 -1.41 -11.06
C MET A 129 -13.01 -0.40 -11.27
N VAL A 130 -12.04 -0.74 -12.14
CA VAL A 130 -10.92 0.14 -12.49
C VAL A 130 -11.39 1.39 -13.22
N LYS A 131 -12.24 1.25 -14.24
CA LYS A 131 -12.87 2.39 -14.93
C LYS A 131 -13.60 3.31 -13.95
N SER A 132 -14.37 2.72 -13.04
CA SER A 132 -15.17 3.46 -12.05
C SER A 132 -14.28 4.18 -11.03
N ALA A 133 -13.21 3.53 -10.56
CA ALA A 133 -12.25 4.11 -9.64
C ALA A 133 -11.49 5.29 -10.25
N MET A 134 -11.01 5.15 -11.49
CA MET A 134 -10.34 6.22 -12.22
C MET A 134 -11.26 7.42 -12.45
N SER A 135 -12.50 7.17 -12.89
CA SER A 135 -13.52 8.22 -13.07
C SER A 135 -13.79 8.97 -11.76
N THR A 136 -14.04 8.23 -10.67
CA THR A 136 -14.33 8.80 -9.35
C THR A 136 -13.14 9.63 -8.81
N ARG A 137 -11.92 9.13 -8.99
CA ARG A 137 -10.70 9.86 -8.59
C ARG A 137 -10.54 11.16 -9.39
N SER A 138 -10.78 11.13 -10.71
CA SER A 138 -10.76 12.33 -11.56
C SER A 138 -11.78 13.37 -11.09
N SER A 139 -13.04 12.96 -10.86
CA SER A 139 -14.09 13.87 -10.39
C SER A 139 -13.76 14.49 -9.02
N ARG A 140 -13.18 13.70 -8.10
CA ARG A 140 -12.73 14.22 -6.79
C ARG A 140 -11.58 15.21 -6.92
N SER A 141 -10.61 14.94 -7.80
CA SER A 141 -9.52 15.87 -8.09
C SER A 141 -10.02 17.18 -8.68
N GLN A 142 -10.96 17.14 -9.64
CA GLN A 142 -11.58 18.33 -10.23
C GLN A 142 -12.39 19.14 -9.22
N SER A 143 -13.14 18.47 -8.35
CA SER A 143 -13.87 19.14 -7.26
C SER A 143 -12.92 19.83 -6.29
N LEU A 144 -11.80 19.18 -5.92
CA LEU A 144 -10.81 19.76 -5.03
C LEU A 144 -10.11 20.98 -5.66
N THR A 145 -9.75 20.92 -6.95
CA THR A 145 -9.19 22.09 -7.66
C THR A 145 -10.20 23.22 -7.75
N ALA A 146 -11.47 22.93 -8.07
CA ALA A 146 -12.54 23.95 -8.08
C ALA A 146 -12.75 24.59 -6.69
N HIS A 147 -12.64 23.82 -5.60
CA HIS A 147 -12.69 24.36 -4.24
C HIS A 147 -11.46 25.19 -3.85
N ILE A 148 -10.29 24.92 -4.43
CA ILE A 148 -9.08 25.73 -4.23
C ILE A 148 -9.19 27.02 -5.04
N ASP A 149 -9.66 26.96 -6.30
CA ASP A 149 -9.83 28.15 -7.14
C ASP A 149 -10.91 29.09 -6.59
N LYS A 150 -12.00 28.55 -6.03
CA LYS A 150 -12.98 29.37 -5.28
C LYS A 150 -12.38 30.05 -4.05
N ARG A 151 -11.56 29.33 -3.27
CA ARG A 151 -10.86 29.93 -2.12
C ARG A 151 -9.86 31.02 -2.52
N LYS A 152 -9.22 30.90 -3.69
CA LYS A 152 -8.32 31.93 -4.23
C LYS A 152 -9.05 33.19 -4.73
N PHE A 153 -10.33 33.09 -5.10
CA PHE A 153 -11.14 34.27 -5.42
C PHE A 153 -11.54 35.06 -4.17
N ASP A 154 -11.65 34.39 -3.01
CA ASP A 154 -12.01 35.04 -1.75
C ASP A 154 -10.80 35.62 -0.96
N GLU A 155 -9.57 35.22 -1.30
CA GLU A 155 -8.33 35.70 -0.65
C GLU A 155 -7.41 36.49 -1.60
N ASN A 156 -7.87 37.64 -2.08
CA ASN A 156 -6.97 38.70 -2.55
C ASN A 156 -6.57 39.62 -1.39
N ASN A 157 -5.68 39.14 -0.50
CA ASN A 157 -4.74 40.02 0.19
C ASN A 157 -3.45 39.32 0.65
N SER A 158 -2.34 39.73 0.03
CA SER A 158 -0.93 39.69 0.49
C SER A 158 -0.18 38.33 0.55
N ASN A 159 0.58 38.08 -0.51
CA ASN A 159 2.03 37.79 -0.55
C ASN A 159 2.72 36.76 0.39
N GLY A 160 2.03 36.02 1.26
CA GLY A 160 2.62 34.94 2.07
C GLY A 160 2.44 33.52 1.50
N PHE A 161 1.46 33.32 0.62
CA PHE A 161 1.03 31.98 0.19
C PHE A 161 1.89 31.37 -0.92
N ASN A 162 2.46 32.19 -1.79
CA ASN A 162 3.32 31.72 -2.89
C ASN A 162 4.64 31.11 -2.36
N GLU A 163 5.14 31.59 -1.22
CA GLU A 163 6.32 31.00 -0.58
C GLU A 163 6.02 29.62 0.05
N ALA A 164 4.82 29.45 0.61
CA ALA A 164 4.36 28.18 1.16
C ALA A 164 4.11 27.12 0.06
N ILE A 165 3.54 27.50 -1.09
CA ILE A 165 3.37 26.58 -2.23
C ILE A 165 4.71 26.16 -2.81
N HIS A 166 5.67 27.08 -2.95
CA HIS A 166 7.01 26.71 -3.44
C HIS A 166 7.71 25.74 -2.47
N ARG A 167 7.52 25.88 -1.15
CA ARG A 167 8.05 24.95 -0.14
C ARG A 167 7.38 23.58 -0.19
N VAL A 168 6.06 23.49 -0.38
CA VAL A 168 5.34 22.21 -0.49
C VAL A 168 5.72 21.47 -1.77
N CYS A 169 5.81 22.19 -2.90
CA CYS A 169 6.23 21.61 -4.17
C CYS A 169 7.71 21.18 -4.19
N ALA A 170 8.60 21.88 -3.48
CA ALA A 170 10.00 21.47 -3.29
C ALA A 170 10.12 20.23 -2.38
N LYS A 171 9.30 20.13 -1.34
CA LYS A 171 9.28 18.98 -0.42
C LYS A 171 8.74 17.70 -1.08
N LEU A 172 7.85 17.82 -2.07
CA LEU A 172 7.37 16.68 -2.86
C LEU A 172 8.35 16.24 -3.97
N ARG A 173 9.32 17.09 -4.36
CA ARG A 173 10.38 16.73 -5.32
C ARG A 173 11.60 16.06 -4.67
N ASN A 174 11.90 16.36 -3.40
CA ASN A 174 13.11 15.86 -2.72
C ASN A 174 12.93 14.57 -1.89
N VAL A 175 11.73 13.96 -1.85
CA VAL A 175 11.53 12.63 -1.22
C VAL A 175 11.92 11.47 -2.18
N GLY A 176 12.46 11.80 -3.36
CA GLY A 176 12.97 10.85 -4.35
C GLY A 176 14.48 10.67 -4.41
N GLN A 177 15.26 11.38 -3.58
CA GLN A 177 16.71 11.21 -3.47
C GLN A 177 17.13 11.24 -2.00
N ASN A 178 17.08 10.07 -1.36
CA ASN A 178 17.98 9.58 -0.31
C ASN A 178 17.68 8.10 -0.11
#